data_AF-A0A9D5WG39-F1
#
_entry.id   AF-A0A9D5WG39-F1
#
_cell.length_a   1.000
_cell.length_b   1.000
_cell.length_c   1.000
_cell.angle_alpha   90.00
_cell.angle_beta   90.00
_cell.angle_gamma   90.00
#
_symmetry.space_group_name_H-M   'P 1'
#
loop_
_entity.id
_entity.type
_entity.pdbx_description
1 polymer ?
#
loop_
_entity_poly.entity_id
_entity_poly.type
_entity_poly.pdbx_seq_one_letter_code
_entity_poly.pdbx_strand_id
1 'polypeptide(L)'
;MYTTPIITPIDKALIRAELTPDKLLRQTNKGGNELYVFHALSAPHTMREIGRLREEAFRYYGGGTGKDCDIDSFDLDPEGYRQLIVWDPAEEAILGGYRFVFGDEVGYDAATGKPRLATAEMFDFSPRFLSDYLPYTIELGRSFVSLPYQSTRMGAKSLFALDNLWDGLGALTVLNPEMRYFYGKVTMYKDYDRHVRNLILYFLSQHF
;
A
#
# COMPACT_ATOMS: atom_id res chain seq x y z
N MET A 1 9.48 22.12 3.80
CA MET A 1 9.39 22.33 2.34
C MET A 1 10.27 21.27 1.70
N TYR A 2 9.74 20.47 0.77
CA TYR A 2 10.52 19.41 0.10
C TYR A 2 11.45 20.03 -0.93
N THR A 3 12.74 19.67 -0.93
CA THR A 3 13.77 20.25 -1.82
C THR A 3 14.12 19.35 -2.99
N THR A 4 13.99 18.03 -2.83
CA THR A 4 14.25 17.05 -3.88
C THR A 4 13.05 16.96 -4.83
N PRO A 5 13.20 17.19 -6.14
CA PRO A 5 12.11 16.98 -7.10
C PRO A 5 11.65 15.52 -7.13
N ILE A 6 10.35 15.30 -7.33
CA ILE A 6 9.82 13.96 -7.61
C ILE A 6 10.28 13.55 -9.02
N ILE A 7 10.57 12.27 -9.24
CA ILE A 7 10.94 11.77 -10.57
C ILE A 7 9.83 12.08 -11.60
N THR A 8 10.20 12.15 -12.87
CA THR A 8 9.22 12.27 -13.97
C THR A 8 8.41 10.97 -14.10
N PRO A 9 7.17 11.03 -14.63
CA PRO A 9 6.38 9.83 -14.91
C PRO A 9 7.15 8.80 -15.73
N ILE A 10 7.00 7.53 -15.36
CA ILE A 10 7.55 6.42 -16.13
C ILE A 10 6.71 6.23 -17.41
N ASP A 11 7.35 5.82 -18.50
CA ASP A 11 6.65 5.55 -19.76
C ASP A 11 5.59 4.46 -19.55
N LYS A 12 4.35 4.78 -19.95
CA LYS A 12 3.18 3.90 -19.87
C LYS A 12 3.40 2.57 -20.60
N ALA A 13 4.16 2.58 -21.70
CA ALA A 13 4.49 1.37 -22.44
C ALA A 13 5.34 0.39 -21.61
N LEU A 14 6.26 0.90 -20.77
CA LEU A 14 7.07 0.07 -19.88
C LEU A 14 6.22 -0.53 -18.76
N ILE A 15 5.33 0.27 -18.17
CA ILE A 15 4.40 -0.20 -17.13
C ILE A 15 3.50 -1.30 -17.71
N ARG A 16 2.86 -1.05 -18.85
CA ARG A 16 2.00 -2.03 -19.52
C ARG A 16 2.74 -3.33 -19.84
N ALA A 17 4.00 -3.25 -20.26
CA ALA A 17 4.80 -4.43 -20.57
C ALA A 17 5.09 -5.31 -19.34
N GLU A 18 5.12 -4.73 -18.13
CA GLU A 18 5.33 -5.46 -16.87
C GLU A 18 4.04 -6.00 -16.26
N LEU A 19 2.88 -5.41 -16.56
CA LEU A 19 1.56 -5.85 -16.10
C LEU A 19 1.05 -7.04 -16.92
N THR A 20 1.71 -8.18 -16.75
CA THR A 20 1.45 -9.43 -17.48
C THR A 20 0.33 -10.26 -16.83
N PRO A 21 -0.30 -11.20 -17.57
CA PRO A 21 -1.43 -11.99 -17.07
C PRO A 21 -1.14 -12.81 -15.81
N ASP A 22 0.10 -13.25 -15.58
CA ASP A 22 0.53 -13.95 -14.36
C ASP A 22 0.45 -13.09 -13.09
N LYS A 23 0.46 -11.75 -13.24
CA LYS A 23 0.34 -10.79 -12.13
C LYS A 23 -1.09 -10.31 -11.93
N LEU A 24 -2.01 -10.63 -12.85
CA LEU A 24 -3.40 -10.20 -12.77
C LEU A 24 -4.09 -10.99 -11.65
N LEU A 25 -4.49 -10.29 -10.59
CA LEU A 25 -5.26 -10.86 -9.50
C LEU A 25 -6.70 -11.08 -9.93
N ARG A 26 -7.34 -10.03 -10.46
CA ARG A 26 -8.72 -10.07 -10.95
C ARG A 26 -9.08 -8.78 -11.68
N GLN A 27 -10.21 -8.81 -12.39
CA GLN A 27 -10.92 -7.60 -12.77
C GLN A 27 -11.78 -7.07 -11.62
N THR A 28 -11.92 -5.75 -11.55
CA THR A 28 -12.75 -5.06 -10.56
C THR A 28 -14.23 -5.20 -10.88
N ASN A 29 -15.09 -5.09 -9.86
CA ASN A 29 -16.55 -5.18 -10.01
C ASN A 29 -17.15 -3.96 -10.74
N LYS A 30 -16.48 -2.80 -10.64
CA LYS A 30 -16.93 -1.51 -11.18
C LYS A 30 -15.76 -0.76 -11.81
N GLY A 31 -16.05 0.00 -12.86
CA GLY A 31 -15.08 0.90 -13.49
C GLY A 31 -14.25 0.29 -14.62
N GLY A 32 -14.26 -1.04 -14.79
CA GLY A 32 -13.47 -1.70 -15.84
C GLY A 32 -11.96 -1.69 -15.57
N ASN A 33 -11.59 -1.56 -14.30
CA ASN A 33 -10.20 -1.55 -13.85
C ASN A 33 -9.72 -2.96 -13.52
N GLU A 34 -8.41 -3.10 -13.44
CA GLU A 34 -7.73 -4.37 -13.19
C GLU A 34 -6.91 -4.28 -11.90
N LEU A 35 -6.84 -5.39 -11.17
CA LEU A 35 -6.03 -5.51 -9.96
C LEU A 35 -4.82 -6.38 -10.25
N TYR A 36 -3.63 -5.88 -9.98
CA TYR A 36 -2.37 -6.60 -10.16
C TYR A 36 -1.64 -6.78 -8.83
N VAL A 37 -0.99 -7.94 -8.68
CA VAL A 37 -0.12 -8.27 -7.54
C VAL A 37 1.25 -8.69 -8.04
N PHE A 38 2.31 -8.10 -7.48
CA PHE A 38 3.68 -8.43 -7.86
C PHE A 38 4.73 -8.02 -6.81
N HIS A 39 5.91 -8.63 -6.86
CA HIS A 39 7.11 -8.14 -6.16
C HIS A 39 7.85 -7.11 -7.03
N ALA A 40 8.51 -6.15 -6.40
CA ALA A 40 9.20 -5.05 -7.10
C ALA A 40 10.17 -5.53 -8.20
N LEU A 41 10.94 -6.59 -7.93
CA LEU A 41 11.93 -7.12 -8.87
C LEU A 41 11.31 -7.67 -10.17
N SER A 42 10.04 -8.08 -10.14
CA SER A 42 9.33 -8.60 -11.31
C SER A 42 8.68 -7.50 -12.17
N ALA A 43 8.60 -6.27 -11.65
CA ALA A 43 8.01 -5.12 -12.32
C ALA A 43 8.71 -3.80 -11.87
N PRO A 44 10.02 -3.63 -12.17
CA PRO A 44 10.81 -2.51 -11.66
C PRO A 44 10.34 -1.13 -12.16
N HIS A 45 9.84 -1.02 -13.40
CA HIS A 45 9.32 0.24 -13.92
C HIS A 45 8.01 0.63 -13.24
N THR A 46 7.12 -0.34 -13.04
CA THR A 46 5.86 -0.19 -12.32
C THR A 46 6.10 0.16 -10.86
N MET A 47 7.06 -0.50 -10.20
CA MET A 47 7.45 -0.16 -8.82
C MET A 47 7.96 1.28 -8.72
N ARG A 48 8.78 1.73 -9.68
CA ARG A 48 9.23 3.15 -9.72
C ARG A 48 8.07 4.12 -9.88
N GLU A 49 7.08 3.81 -10.73
CA GLU A 49 5.90 4.65 -10.87
C GLU A 49 5.04 4.67 -9.58
N ILE A 50 4.89 3.52 -8.90
CA ILE A 50 4.22 3.46 -7.60
C ILE A 50 4.91 4.37 -6.59
N GLY A 51 6.23 4.29 -6.48
CA GLY A 51 6.98 5.14 -5.55
C GLY A 51 6.87 6.64 -5.88
N ARG A 52 6.81 6.99 -7.18
CA ARG A 52 6.54 8.36 -7.64
C ARG A 52 5.17 8.84 -7.17
N LEU A 53 4.13 8.04 -7.42
CA LEU A 53 2.74 8.37 -7.07
C LEU A 53 2.51 8.41 -5.56
N ARG A 54 3.16 7.52 -4.80
CA ARG A 54 3.17 7.55 -3.33
C ARG A 54 3.79 8.84 -2.82
N GLU A 55 4.97 9.20 -3.30
CA GLU A 55 5.63 10.43 -2.86
C GLU A 55 4.80 11.66 -3.22
N GLU A 56 4.20 11.69 -4.42
CA GLU A 56 3.29 12.76 -4.84
C GLU A 56 2.07 12.89 -3.89
N ALA A 57 1.37 11.79 -3.64
CA ALA A 57 0.20 11.76 -2.78
C ALA A 57 0.55 12.11 -1.31
N PHE A 58 1.64 11.56 -0.78
CA PHE A 58 2.03 11.79 0.61
C PHE A 58 2.59 13.19 0.82
N ARG A 59 3.38 13.76 -0.11
CA ARG A 59 3.84 15.14 -0.01
C ARG A 59 2.69 16.14 0.01
N TYR A 60 1.63 15.90 -0.76
CA TYR A 60 0.46 16.76 -0.80
C TYR A 60 -0.19 16.95 0.58
N TYR A 61 -0.24 15.89 1.39
CA TYR A 61 -0.75 15.90 2.77
C TYR A 61 0.33 16.04 3.85
N GLY A 62 1.56 16.41 3.47
CA GLY A 62 2.66 16.63 4.42
C GLY A 62 3.30 15.37 5.02
N GLY A 63 3.01 14.19 4.46
CA GLY A 63 3.53 12.88 4.87
C GLY A 63 4.65 12.29 4.01
N GLY A 64 5.08 12.98 2.95
CA GLY A 64 6.08 12.47 2.00
C GLY A 64 7.45 12.22 2.63
N THR A 65 8.22 11.32 2.03
CA THR A 65 9.56 10.95 2.51
C THR A 65 10.60 12.05 2.30
N GLY A 66 10.33 12.97 1.38
CA GLY A 66 11.27 14.01 0.93
C GLY A 66 12.31 13.50 -0.08
N LYS A 67 12.24 12.22 -0.48
CA LYS A 67 13.02 11.65 -1.58
C LYS A 67 12.30 11.87 -2.91
N ASP A 68 12.99 11.63 -4.02
CA ASP A 68 12.40 11.71 -5.36
C ASP A 68 11.34 10.61 -5.63
N CYS A 69 11.37 9.53 -4.85
CA CYS A 69 10.50 8.36 -4.97
C CYS A 69 10.32 7.68 -3.59
N ASP A 70 9.08 7.33 -3.20
CA ASP A 70 8.79 6.60 -1.95
C ASP A 70 8.92 5.09 -2.18
N ILE A 71 10.16 4.61 -2.13
CA ILE A 71 10.56 3.20 -2.15
C ILE A 71 11.55 2.98 -1.02
N ASP A 72 11.32 1.96 -0.21
CA ASP A 72 12.23 1.55 0.86
C ASP A 72 12.74 0.11 0.67
N SER A 73 13.61 -0.34 1.58
CA SER A 73 14.19 -1.68 1.51
C SER A 73 13.15 -2.79 1.57
N PHE A 74 12.00 -2.57 2.22
CA PHE A 74 10.93 -3.57 2.30
C PHE A 74 10.20 -3.77 0.97
N ASP A 75 10.17 -2.74 0.10
CA ASP A 75 9.63 -2.89 -1.25
C ASP A 75 10.60 -3.65 -2.16
N LEU A 76 11.92 -3.47 -1.98
CA LEU A 76 12.96 -4.04 -2.85
C LEU A 76 13.44 -5.44 -2.44
N ASP A 77 13.13 -5.85 -1.22
CA ASP A 77 13.47 -7.16 -0.70
C ASP A 77 12.72 -8.25 -1.51
N PRO A 78 13.43 -9.27 -2.06
CA PRO A 78 12.80 -10.37 -2.79
C PRO A 78 11.73 -11.11 -1.98
N GLU A 79 11.92 -11.22 -0.66
CA GLU A 79 10.98 -11.83 0.28
C GLU A 79 10.12 -10.77 0.98
N GLY A 80 10.19 -9.53 0.52
CA GLY A 80 9.51 -8.39 1.11
C GLY A 80 8.07 -8.23 0.64
N TYR A 81 7.62 -6.98 0.63
CA TYR A 81 6.23 -6.67 0.41
C TYR A 81 5.85 -6.79 -1.07
N ARG A 82 4.75 -7.49 -1.31
CA ARG A 82 4.05 -7.46 -2.59
C ARG A 82 3.32 -6.13 -2.75
N GLN A 83 3.22 -5.67 -3.98
CA GLN A 83 2.42 -4.50 -4.34
C GLN A 83 1.06 -4.99 -4.86
N LEU A 84 -0.03 -4.40 -4.36
CA LEU A 84 -1.37 -4.55 -4.90
C LEU A 84 -1.77 -3.21 -5.50
N ILE A 85 -2.04 -3.17 -6.81
CA ILE A 85 -2.43 -1.92 -7.48
C ILE A 85 -3.73 -2.04 -8.25
N VAL A 86 -4.44 -0.91 -8.37
CA VAL A 86 -5.54 -0.73 -9.32
C VAL A 86 -5.02 -0.05 -10.57
N TRP A 87 -5.16 -0.70 -11.71
CA TRP A 87 -4.78 -0.22 -13.03
C TRP A 87 -6.02 0.11 -13.86
N ASP A 88 -6.06 1.29 -14.46
CA ASP A 88 -7.05 1.67 -15.45
C ASP A 88 -6.45 1.45 -16.85
N PRO A 89 -6.90 0.42 -17.60
CA PRO A 89 -6.35 0.11 -18.92
C PRO A 89 -6.73 1.15 -19.98
N ALA A 90 -7.79 1.93 -19.78
CA ALA A 90 -8.22 2.96 -20.73
C ALA A 90 -7.35 4.23 -20.63
N GLU A 91 -6.99 4.62 -19.40
CA GLU A 91 -6.11 5.77 -19.15
C GLU A 91 -4.63 5.39 -19.11
N GLU A 92 -4.33 4.09 -19.05
CA GLU A 92 -2.99 3.56 -18.80
C GLU A 92 -2.37 4.19 -17.55
N ALA A 93 -3.11 4.11 -16.43
CA ALA A 93 -2.76 4.79 -15.20
C ALA A 93 -2.98 3.92 -13.96
N ILE A 94 -2.12 4.10 -12.96
CA ILE A 94 -2.29 3.52 -11.64
C ILE A 94 -3.17 4.46 -10.80
N LEU A 95 -4.31 3.94 -10.34
CA LEU A 95 -5.30 4.69 -9.56
C LEU A 95 -4.93 4.74 -8.07
N GLY A 96 -4.29 3.68 -7.58
CA GLY A 96 -3.91 3.55 -6.19
C GLY A 96 -3.38 2.16 -5.90
N GLY A 97 -3.01 1.93 -4.64
CA GLY A 97 -2.50 0.64 -4.23
C GLY A 97 -2.16 0.53 -2.76
N TYR A 98 -1.83 -0.69 -2.36
CA TYR A 98 -1.24 -1.07 -1.09
C TYR A 98 0.09 -1.79 -1.36
N ARG A 99 0.97 -1.79 -0.36
CA ARG A 99 1.90 -2.91 -0.22
C ARG A 99 1.42 -3.83 0.89
N PHE A 100 1.71 -5.13 0.77
CA PHE A 100 1.33 -6.11 1.76
C PHE A 100 2.31 -7.28 1.87
N VAL A 101 2.28 -7.96 3.01
CA VAL A 101 3.02 -9.22 3.27
C VAL A 101 2.14 -10.14 4.13
N PHE A 102 2.18 -11.45 3.87
CA PHE A 102 1.48 -12.44 4.70
C PHE A 102 2.33 -12.77 5.92
N GLY A 103 1.73 -12.77 7.10
CA GLY A 103 2.47 -12.89 8.35
C GLY A 103 3.05 -14.29 8.61
N ASP A 104 2.56 -15.33 7.93
CA ASP A 104 3.16 -16.67 7.91
C ASP A 104 4.41 -16.76 7.02
N GLU A 105 4.60 -15.82 6.09
CA GLU A 105 5.81 -15.69 5.27
C GLU A 105 6.88 -14.81 5.94
N VAL A 106 6.57 -14.18 7.07
CA VAL A 106 7.47 -13.21 7.71
C VAL A 106 8.65 -13.93 8.37
N GLY A 107 9.84 -13.68 7.83
CA GLY A 107 11.10 -14.06 8.46
C GLY A 107 11.45 -13.19 9.67
N TYR A 108 12.40 -13.67 10.47
CA TYR A 108 12.93 -12.95 11.62
C TYR A 108 14.38 -12.52 11.37
N ASP A 109 14.73 -11.33 11.82
CA ASP A 109 16.10 -10.85 11.80
C ASP A 109 16.95 -11.62 12.81
N ALA A 110 18.04 -12.23 12.35
CA ALA A 110 18.85 -13.13 13.18
C ALA A 110 19.60 -12.41 14.32
N ALA A 111 19.85 -11.10 14.18
CA ALA A 111 20.60 -10.34 15.18
C ALA A 111 19.69 -9.80 16.30
N THR A 112 18.48 -9.36 15.94
CA THR A 112 17.53 -8.70 16.85
C THR A 112 16.38 -9.59 17.29
N GLY A 113 16.11 -10.69 16.57
CA GLY A 113 14.96 -11.56 16.79
C GLY A 113 13.61 -10.91 16.45
N LYS A 114 13.62 -9.72 15.82
CA LYS A 114 12.39 -9.03 15.42
C LYS A 114 11.87 -9.57 14.08
N PRO A 115 10.54 -9.62 13.87
CA PRO A 115 9.99 -9.94 12.55
C PRO A 115 10.44 -8.87 11.53
N ARG A 116 10.75 -9.29 10.30
CA ARG A 116 11.18 -8.41 9.20
C ARG A 116 10.01 -7.65 8.60
N LEU A 117 9.44 -6.74 9.39
CA LEU A 117 8.25 -5.95 9.07
C LEU A 117 8.55 -4.46 9.20
N ALA A 118 8.00 -3.64 8.32
CA ALA A 118 8.15 -2.19 8.37
C ALA A 118 7.57 -1.60 9.66
N THR A 119 6.53 -2.22 10.23
CA THR A 119 5.95 -1.82 11.51
C THR A 119 6.81 -2.25 12.71
N ALA A 120 7.63 -3.30 12.59
CA ALA A 120 8.57 -3.73 13.64
C ALA A 120 9.73 -2.73 13.88
N GLU A 121 10.00 -1.85 12.91
CA GLU A 121 10.93 -0.73 13.07
C GLU A 121 10.37 0.36 14.00
N MET A 122 9.05 0.43 14.15
CA MET A 122 8.35 1.49 14.88
C MET A 122 7.75 1.01 16.20
N PHE A 123 7.44 -0.27 16.31
CA PHE A 123 6.72 -0.86 17.45
C PHE A 123 7.34 -2.19 17.86
N ASP A 124 7.23 -2.50 19.15
CA ASP A 124 7.51 -3.83 19.67
C ASP A 124 6.21 -4.64 19.71
N PHE A 125 6.28 -5.89 19.27
CA PHE A 125 5.15 -6.80 19.26
C PHE A 125 5.12 -7.67 20.52
N SER A 126 3.93 -7.84 21.09
CA SER A 126 3.75 -8.77 22.20
C SER A 126 4.01 -10.22 21.73
N PRO A 127 4.50 -11.12 22.61
CA PRO A 127 4.65 -12.53 22.28
C PRO A 127 3.36 -13.15 21.75
N ARG A 128 2.22 -12.77 22.34
CA ARG A 128 0.89 -13.21 21.92
C ARG A 128 0.57 -12.81 20.48
N PHE A 129 0.88 -11.57 20.07
CA PHE A 129 0.68 -11.16 18.68
C PHE A 129 1.52 -12.02 17.74
N LEU A 130 2.80 -12.22 18.07
CA LEU A 130 3.73 -12.98 17.24
C LEU A 130 3.32 -14.45 17.09
N SER A 131 2.83 -15.10 18.15
CA SER A 131 2.45 -16.51 18.11
C SER A 131 1.03 -16.75 17.59
N ASP A 132 0.06 -15.94 18.04
CA ASP A 132 -1.36 -16.28 17.89
C ASP A 132 -2.03 -15.53 16.74
N TYR A 133 -1.45 -14.40 16.30
CA TYR A 133 -2.07 -13.50 15.32
C TYR A 133 -1.24 -13.35 14.04
N LEU A 134 0.06 -13.07 14.15
CA LEU A 134 0.91 -12.77 13.00
C LEU A 134 0.81 -13.84 11.90
N PRO A 135 0.88 -15.16 12.17
CA PRO A 135 0.76 -16.19 11.12
C PRO A 135 -0.57 -16.21 10.37
N TYR A 136 -1.60 -15.51 10.86
CA TYR A 136 -2.94 -15.43 10.25
C TYR A 136 -3.31 -14.00 9.84
N THR A 137 -2.30 -13.13 9.70
CA THR A 137 -2.51 -11.70 9.49
C THR A 137 -1.78 -11.22 8.24
N ILE A 138 -2.42 -10.35 7.47
CA ILE A 138 -1.81 -9.61 6.38
C ILE A 138 -1.42 -8.22 6.88
N GLU A 139 -0.14 -7.86 6.81
CA GLU A 139 0.26 -6.47 7.03
C GLU A 139 -0.03 -5.64 5.79
N LEU A 140 -0.66 -4.49 5.97
CA LEU A 140 -0.89 -3.48 4.95
C LEU A 140 -0.06 -2.23 5.23
N GLY A 141 0.52 -1.66 4.18
CA GLY A 141 1.30 -0.43 4.28
C GLY A 141 1.21 0.42 3.01
N ARG A 142 1.72 1.65 3.11
CA ARG A 142 1.86 2.61 2.00
C ARG A 142 0.61 2.73 1.13
N SER A 143 -0.57 2.68 1.75
CA SER A 143 -1.85 2.83 1.06
C SER A 143 -1.96 4.21 0.45
N PHE A 144 -2.26 4.29 -0.84
CA PHE A 144 -2.43 5.56 -1.54
C PHE A 144 -3.47 5.46 -2.64
N VAL A 145 -4.08 6.59 -2.96
CA VAL A 145 -4.78 6.86 -4.22
C VAL A 145 -3.98 7.95 -4.92
N SER A 146 -3.76 7.86 -6.23
CA SER A 146 -3.00 8.90 -6.94
C SER A 146 -3.77 10.23 -6.94
N LEU A 147 -3.07 11.37 -6.84
CA LEU A 147 -3.69 12.69 -6.64
C LEU A 147 -4.83 13.03 -7.61
N PRO A 148 -4.73 12.74 -8.93
CA PRO A 148 -5.82 13.04 -9.85
C PRO A 148 -7.14 12.35 -9.46
N TYR A 149 -7.05 11.17 -8.84
CA TYR A 149 -8.17 10.32 -8.46
C TYR A 149 -8.63 10.50 -7.01
N GLN A 150 -7.98 11.37 -6.21
CA GLN A 150 -8.42 11.70 -4.85
C GLN A 150 -9.53 12.74 -4.80
N SER A 151 -9.80 13.42 -5.91
CA SER A 151 -10.84 14.45 -5.98
C SER A 151 -12.04 13.96 -6.80
N THR A 152 -13.22 14.51 -6.51
CA THR A 152 -14.40 14.36 -7.37
C THR A 152 -14.22 14.98 -8.76
N ARG A 153 -13.09 15.68 -9.03
CA ARG A 153 -12.84 16.40 -10.29
C ARG A 153 -12.59 15.49 -11.49
N MET A 154 -12.18 14.24 -11.30
CA MET A 154 -12.06 13.25 -12.40
C MET A 154 -13.34 12.43 -12.66
N GLY A 155 -14.48 12.84 -12.12
CA GLY A 155 -15.78 12.24 -12.41
C GLY A 155 -15.96 10.85 -11.80
N ALA A 156 -16.78 10.00 -12.43
CA ALA A 156 -17.19 8.71 -11.86
C ALA A 156 -16.05 7.72 -11.61
N LYS A 157 -14.87 7.88 -12.24
CA LYS A 157 -13.74 6.95 -12.06
C LYS A 157 -12.99 7.14 -10.74
N SER A 158 -12.91 8.36 -10.20
CA SER A 158 -12.36 8.58 -8.86
C SER A 158 -13.24 7.99 -7.76
N LEU A 159 -14.54 7.81 -8.03
CA LEU A 159 -15.48 7.16 -7.11
C LEU A 159 -15.11 5.69 -6.85
N PHE A 160 -14.56 4.99 -7.84
CA PHE A 160 -14.30 3.54 -7.76
C PHE A 160 -12.89 3.19 -7.28
N ALA A 161 -11.95 4.13 -7.16
CA ALA A 161 -10.58 3.81 -6.76
C ALA A 161 -10.52 3.09 -5.40
N LEU A 162 -11.25 3.60 -4.40
CA LEU A 162 -11.33 2.96 -3.08
C LEU A 162 -12.12 1.63 -3.12
N ASP A 163 -13.22 1.58 -3.87
CA ASP A 163 -14.04 0.38 -4.03
C ASP A 163 -13.24 -0.77 -4.70
N ASN A 164 -12.48 -0.45 -5.74
CA ASN A 164 -11.59 -1.39 -6.42
C ASN A 164 -10.43 -1.84 -5.55
N LEU A 165 -9.91 -0.98 -4.68
CA LEU A 165 -8.93 -1.40 -3.69
C LEU A 165 -9.52 -2.43 -2.70
N TRP A 166 -10.77 -2.23 -2.28
CA TRP A 166 -11.49 -3.22 -1.47
C TRP A 166 -11.75 -4.54 -2.22
N ASP A 167 -12.04 -4.50 -3.52
CA ASP A 167 -12.11 -5.70 -4.36
C ASP A 167 -10.80 -6.52 -4.31
N GLY A 168 -9.67 -5.82 -4.27
CA GLY A 168 -8.34 -6.42 -4.16
C GLY A 168 -8.08 -7.03 -2.79
N LEU A 169 -8.35 -6.30 -1.70
CA LEU A 169 -8.20 -6.82 -0.35
C LEU A 169 -9.13 -8.02 -0.09
N GLY A 170 -10.37 -7.98 -0.60
CA GLY A 170 -11.29 -9.11 -0.53
C GLY A 170 -10.82 -10.32 -1.35
N ALA A 171 -10.20 -10.09 -2.50
CA ALA A 171 -9.62 -11.19 -3.28
C ALA A 171 -8.45 -11.85 -2.55
N LEU A 172 -7.62 -11.08 -1.81
CA LEU A 172 -6.54 -11.64 -1.01
C LEU A 172 -7.08 -12.63 0.05
N THR A 173 -8.17 -12.31 0.75
CA THR A 173 -8.73 -13.21 1.77
C THR A 173 -9.45 -14.41 1.18
N VAL A 174 -10.04 -14.29 -0.01
CA VAL A 174 -10.67 -15.43 -0.71
C VAL A 174 -9.61 -16.43 -1.18
N LEU A 175 -8.48 -15.94 -1.68
CA LEU A 175 -7.38 -16.78 -2.17
C LEU A 175 -6.51 -17.34 -1.03
N ASN A 176 -6.52 -16.70 0.14
CA ASN A 176 -5.72 -17.05 1.31
C ASN A 176 -6.65 -17.20 2.53
N PRO A 177 -7.50 -18.24 2.58
CA PRO A 177 -8.58 -18.37 3.56
C PRO A 177 -8.10 -18.54 5.02
N GLU A 178 -6.84 -18.93 5.21
CA GLU A 178 -6.18 -18.97 6.51
C GLU A 178 -5.87 -17.57 7.07
N MET A 179 -5.81 -16.54 6.23
CA MET A 179 -5.61 -15.15 6.64
C MET A 179 -6.92 -14.58 7.20
N ARG A 180 -6.91 -14.29 8.50
CA ARG A 180 -8.09 -13.87 9.28
C ARG A 180 -8.13 -12.38 9.55
N TYR A 181 -6.98 -11.72 9.50
CA TYR A 181 -6.83 -10.34 9.95
C TYR A 181 -6.05 -9.51 8.93
N PHE A 182 -6.38 -8.23 8.87
CA PHE A 182 -5.51 -7.21 8.31
C PHE A 182 -5.03 -6.32 9.46
N TYR A 183 -3.78 -5.86 9.39
CA TYR A 183 -3.30 -4.80 10.27
C TYR A 183 -2.34 -3.88 9.54
N GLY A 184 -2.11 -2.71 10.10
CA GLY A 184 -1.17 -1.75 9.56
C GLY A 184 -1.16 -0.49 10.40
N LYS A 185 -0.15 0.36 10.20
CA LYS A 185 -0.12 1.66 10.87
C LYS A 185 -0.97 2.68 10.13
N VAL A 186 -1.62 3.56 10.89
CA VAL A 186 -2.24 4.77 10.37
C VAL A 186 -1.41 5.97 10.81
N THR A 187 -1.17 6.91 9.90
CA THR A 187 -0.46 8.14 10.20
C THR A 187 -1.47 9.27 10.41
N MET A 188 -1.44 9.89 11.59
CA MET A 188 -2.13 11.15 11.85
C MET A 188 -1.17 12.31 11.61
N TYR A 189 -1.41 13.10 10.57
CA TYR A 189 -0.56 14.23 10.21
C TYR A 189 -0.61 15.35 11.27
N LYS A 190 0.46 16.15 11.36
CA LYS A 190 0.62 17.16 12.43
C LYS A 190 -0.36 18.33 12.30
N ASP A 191 -0.78 18.62 11.07
CA ASP A 191 -1.74 19.64 10.67
C ASP A 191 -3.20 19.19 10.80
N TYR A 192 -3.44 17.93 11.19
CA TYR A 192 -4.77 17.44 11.49
C TYR A 192 -5.40 18.22 12.66
N ASP A 193 -6.71 18.48 12.57
CA ASP A 193 -7.40 19.23 13.61
C ASP A 193 -7.23 18.56 14.98
N ARG A 194 -6.76 19.33 15.96
CA ARG A 194 -6.39 18.80 17.28
C ARG A 194 -7.60 18.24 18.03
N HIS A 195 -8.77 18.86 17.89
CA HIS A 195 -9.99 18.40 18.54
C HIS A 195 -10.44 17.07 17.94
N VAL A 196 -10.51 16.97 16.61
CA VAL A 196 -10.86 15.72 15.91
C VAL A 196 -9.87 14.61 16.23
N ARG A 197 -8.56 14.89 16.20
CA ARG A 197 -7.52 13.93 16.59
C ARG A 197 -7.74 13.39 17.99
N ASN A 198 -8.04 14.27 18.95
CA ASN A 198 -8.27 13.86 20.34
C ASN A 198 -9.55 13.02 20.47
N LEU A 199 -10.59 13.29 19.70
CA LEU A 199 -11.79 12.45 19.67
C LEU A 199 -11.50 11.03 19.15
N ILE A 200 -10.69 10.92 18.08
CA ILE A 200 -10.26 9.61 17.55
C ILE A 200 -9.45 8.85 18.60
N LEU A 201 -8.46 9.51 19.22
CA LEU A 201 -7.64 8.88 20.27
C LEU A 201 -8.48 8.46 21.48
N TYR A 202 -9.42 9.30 21.90
CA TYR A 202 -10.34 8.99 22.99
C TYR A 202 -11.18 7.76 22.65
N PHE A 203 -11.84 7.74 21.48
CA PHE A 203 -12.62 6.61 21.01
C PHE A 203 -11.81 5.31 21.02
N LEU A 204 -10.60 5.35 20.45
CA LEU A 204 -9.72 4.17 20.43
C LEU A 204 -9.39 3.70 21.85
N SER A 205 -9.04 4.61 22.75
CA SER A 205 -8.71 4.27 24.14
C SER A 205 -9.88 3.73 24.98
N GLN A 206 -11.12 4.05 24.62
CA GLN A 206 -12.31 3.62 25.35
C GLN A 206 -12.83 2.26 24.88
N HIS A 207 -12.61 1.90 23.61
CA HIS A 207 -13.24 0.74 22.99
C HIS A 207 -12.28 -0.38 22.61
N PHE A 208 -10.97 -0.16 22.64
CA PHE A 208 -9.93 -1.14 22.33
C PHE A 208 -8.84 -1.11 23.40
#